data_AF-A0A9J5ZP36-F1
#
_entry.id   AF-A0A9J5ZP36-F1
#
_cell.length_a   1.000
_cell.length_b   1.000
_cell.length_c   1.000
_cell.angle_alpha   90.00
_cell.angle_beta   90.00
_cell.angle_gamma   90.00
#
_symmetry.space_group_name_H-M   'P 1'
#
loop_
_entity.id
_entity.type
_entity.pdbx_description
1 polymer ?
#
loop_
_entity_poly.entity_id
_entity_poly.type
_entity_poly.pdbx_seq_one_letter_code
_entity_poly.pdbx_strand_id
1 'polypeptide(L)'
;MQFLNNDITPNSTLTKLFSILFVLVSLGFYHILVTHFVIYILDSRKNTRKRLFDTQKSSKVLLTLCIFVVCIGIGVLLMHFVEKIGWFDSFYFSFMGVTSVGYGAKVFESIVGRIFESIWLVVSIIVVVRVFILFVEVRVDERQRKVDKWVMEQDMTVDQFHDGFVSKSDYMIYKLKELGKITEKRYIAD
;
A
#
# COMPACT_ATOMS: atom_id res chain seq x y z
N MET A 1 26.23 14.86 -37.01
CA MET A 1 26.96 14.64 -35.73
C MET A 1 25.97 14.22 -34.67
N GLN A 2 25.66 12.92 -34.64
CA GLN A 2 25.11 12.24 -33.45
C GLN A 2 26.30 11.73 -32.62
N PHE A 3 26.07 11.30 -31.38
CA PHE A 3 27.04 10.69 -30.43
C PHE A 3 27.68 11.60 -29.36
N LEU A 4 26.88 12.30 -28.54
CA LEU A 4 27.38 12.77 -27.22
C LEU A 4 26.41 12.59 -26.04
N ASN A 5 25.37 11.78 -26.18
CA ASN A 5 24.35 11.57 -25.13
C ASN A 5 24.29 10.13 -24.58
N ASN A 6 25.31 9.28 -24.80
CA ASN A 6 25.26 7.85 -24.42
C ASN A 6 26.09 7.47 -23.17
N ASP A 7 26.49 8.42 -22.34
CA ASP A 7 27.60 8.22 -21.39
C ASP A 7 27.23 7.61 -20.01
N ILE A 8 26.00 7.13 -19.81
CA ILE A 8 25.53 6.62 -18.50
C ILE A 8 24.98 5.19 -18.58
N THR A 9 25.13 4.50 -19.72
CA THR A 9 24.71 3.10 -19.81
C THR A 9 25.90 2.16 -19.59
N PRO A 10 25.79 1.19 -18.67
CA PRO A 10 26.86 0.20 -18.49
C PRO A 10 27.00 -0.63 -19.78
N ASN A 11 28.14 -0.50 -20.46
CA ASN A 11 28.41 -1.18 -21.73
C ASN A 11 28.64 -2.70 -21.58
N SER A 12 28.89 -3.20 -20.37
CA SER A 12 29.11 -4.64 -20.09
C SER A 12 27.88 -5.34 -19.53
N THR A 13 27.57 -6.55 -20.03
CA THR A 13 26.48 -7.42 -19.55
C THR A 13 26.55 -7.68 -18.04
N LEU A 14 27.77 -7.80 -17.49
CA LEU A 14 27.99 -8.02 -16.06
C LEU A 14 27.58 -6.80 -15.23
N THR A 15 27.96 -5.59 -15.66
CA THR A 15 27.62 -4.35 -14.95
C THR A 15 26.11 -4.09 -15.00
N LYS A 16 25.43 -4.46 -16.10
CA LYS A 16 23.97 -4.44 -16.19
C LYS A 16 23.32 -5.37 -15.15
N LEU A 17 23.74 -6.64 -15.10
CA LEU A 17 23.22 -7.61 -14.12
C LEU A 17 23.46 -7.17 -12.67
N PHE A 18 24.67 -6.68 -12.38
CA PHE A 18 25.02 -6.18 -11.06
C PHE A 18 24.16 -4.97 -10.67
N SER A 19 23.92 -4.04 -11.60
CA SER A 19 23.05 -2.88 -11.35
C SER A 19 21.61 -3.28 -11.03
N ILE A 20 21.07 -4.27 -11.74
CA ILE A 20 19.71 -4.78 -11.49
C ILE A 20 19.62 -5.41 -10.09
N LEU A 21 20.57 -6.29 -9.74
CA LEU A 21 20.60 -6.92 -8.42
C LEU A 21 20.73 -5.88 -7.30
N PHE A 22 21.60 -4.89 -7.49
CA PHE A 22 21.80 -3.80 -6.54
C PHE A 22 20.52 -2.97 -6.32
N VAL A 23 19.79 -2.64 -7.40
CA VAL A 23 18.50 -1.93 -7.31
C VAL A 23 17.46 -2.76 -6.56
N LEU A 24 17.38 -4.06 -6.82
CA LEU A 24 16.41 -4.94 -6.12
C LEU A 24 16.69 -5.04 -4.61
N VAL A 25 17.95 -5.25 -4.24
CA VAL A 25 18.36 -5.37 -2.84
C VAL A 25 18.16 -4.04 -2.10
N SER A 26 18.57 -2.92 -2.70
CA SER A 26 18.39 -1.60 -2.10
C SER A 26 16.92 -1.25 -1.93
N LEU A 27 16.07 -1.48 -2.93
CA LEU A 27 14.63 -1.24 -2.85
C LEU A 27 13.99 -2.02 -1.68
N GLY A 28 14.34 -3.29 -1.52
CA GLY A 28 13.84 -4.13 -0.43
C GLY A 28 14.26 -3.60 0.94
N PHE A 29 15.53 -3.23 1.10
CA PHE A 29 16.06 -2.68 2.34
C PHE A 29 15.41 -1.34 2.72
N TYR A 30 15.31 -0.41 1.75
CA TYR A 30 14.61 0.86 1.94
C TYR A 30 13.15 0.66 2.33
N HIS A 31 12.44 -0.27 1.67
CA HIS A 31 11.06 -0.58 2.01
C HIS A 31 10.91 -1.07 3.46
N ILE A 32 11.79 -1.96 3.93
CA ILE A 32 11.79 -2.47 5.30
C ILE A 32 12.04 -1.31 6.29
N LEU A 33 13.07 -0.48 6.05
CA LEU A 33 13.38 0.66 6.90
C LEU A 33 12.20 1.63 7.04
N VAL A 34 11.56 1.97 5.92
CA VAL A 34 10.37 2.84 5.94
C VAL A 34 9.22 2.19 6.73
N THR A 35 8.98 0.89 6.55
CA THR A 35 7.96 0.17 7.35
C THR A 35 8.25 0.30 8.83
N HIS A 36 9.49 0.02 9.21
CA HIS A 36 9.90 -0.03 10.61
C HIS A 36 9.81 1.35 11.24
N PHE A 37 10.21 2.40 10.51
CA PHE A 37 10.08 3.78 10.96
C PHE A 37 8.62 4.20 11.15
N VAL A 38 7.73 3.85 10.21
CA VAL A 38 6.29 4.10 10.33
C VAL A 38 5.71 3.37 11.56
N ILE A 39 6.06 2.09 11.74
CA ILE A 39 5.63 1.31 12.90
C ILE A 39 6.17 1.93 14.18
N TYR A 40 7.42 2.34 14.22
CA TYR A 40 8.04 3.01 15.36
C TYR A 40 7.31 4.30 15.73
N ILE A 41 6.98 5.17 14.76
CA ILE A 41 6.19 6.39 15.03
C ILE A 41 4.81 6.02 15.57
N LEU A 42 4.14 5.05 14.96
CA LEU A 42 2.82 4.61 15.41
C LEU A 42 2.86 4.03 16.82
N ASP A 43 3.93 3.30 17.16
CA ASP A 43 4.12 2.68 18.46
C ASP A 43 4.50 3.71 19.54
N SER A 44 5.36 4.67 19.19
CA SER A 44 5.72 5.82 20.03
C SER A 44 4.49 6.66 20.42
N ARG A 45 3.45 6.69 19.58
CA ARG A 45 2.18 7.37 19.87
C ARG A 45 1.20 6.56 20.74
N LYS A 46 1.45 5.27 21.02
CA LYS A 46 0.50 4.39 21.75
C LYS A 46 0.46 4.63 23.26
N ASN A 47 1.53 5.11 23.88
CA ASN A 47 1.62 5.10 25.34
C ASN A 47 0.76 6.19 26.03
N THR A 48 0.30 7.22 25.31
CA THR A 48 -0.50 8.33 25.87
C THR A 48 -2.00 8.25 25.53
N ARG A 49 -2.45 7.31 24.67
CA ARG A 49 -3.80 7.36 24.07
C ARG A 49 -4.56 6.04 24.11
N LYS A 50 -4.44 5.27 25.20
CA LYS A 50 -5.17 3.99 25.36
C LYS A 50 -6.68 4.12 25.67
N ARG A 51 -7.21 5.34 25.87
CA ARG A 51 -8.62 5.56 26.26
C ARG A 51 -9.49 6.33 25.27
N LEU A 52 -8.96 6.87 24.17
CA LEU A 52 -9.70 7.87 23.38
C LEU A 52 -10.03 7.49 21.93
N PHE A 53 -9.50 6.41 21.36
CA PHE A 53 -9.80 6.10 19.96
C PHE A 53 -9.93 4.59 19.71
N ASP A 54 -11.18 4.18 19.53
CA ASP A 54 -11.64 3.03 18.73
C ASP A 54 -11.37 3.24 17.22
N THR A 55 -10.27 3.94 16.90
CA THR A 55 -9.99 4.54 15.58
C THR A 55 -8.51 4.36 15.24
N GLN A 56 -7.97 3.20 15.64
CA GLN A 56 -6.58 2.80 15.46
C GLN A 56 -6.20 2.60 13.97
N LYS A 57 -7.18 2.29 13.10
CA LYS A 57 -6.96 2.12 11.65
C LYS A 57 -6.70 3.45 10.92
N SER A 58 -7.44 4.51 11.24
CA SER A 58 -7.31 5.81 10.55
C SER A 58 -5.95 6.48 10.77
N SER A 59 -5.27 6.18 11.89
CA SER A 59 -3.96 6.79 12.18
C SER A 59 -2.86 6.29 11.23
N LYS A 60 -2.91 5.03 10.81
CA LYS A 60 -1.95 4.48 9.83
C LYS A 60 -2.19 5.08 8.45
N VAL A 61 -3.45 5.13 8.03
CA VAL A 61 -3.88 5.70 6.74
C VAL A 61 -3.44 7.16 6.63
N LEU A 62 -3.74 7.96 7.66
CA LEU A 62 -3.38 9.38 7.71
C LEU A 62 -1.87 9.58 7.65
N LEU A 63 -1.09 8.79 8.39
CA LEU A 63 0.37 8.90 8.39
C LEU A 63 0.95 8.57 7.01
N THR A 64 0.49 7.49 6.36
CA THR A 64 0.93 7.13 5.01
C THR A 64 0.57 8.21 3.99
N LEU A 65 -0.62 8.80 4.08
CA LEU A 65 -1.04 9.92 3.24
C LEU A 65 -0.15 11.16 3.48
N CYS A 66 0.16 11.48 4.74
CA CYS A 66 1.06 12.58 5.07
C CYS A 66 2.47 12.37 4.48
N ILE A 67 3.01 11.15 4.54
CA ILE A 67 4.31 10.83 3.91
C ILE A 67 4.25 11.07 2.40
N PHE A 68 3.15 10.70 1.74
CA PHE A 68 2.96 10.96 0.31
C PHE A 68 2.94 12.46 -0.04
N VAL A 69 2.26 13.28 0.77
CA VAL A 69 2.23 14.74 0.57
C VAL A 69 3.60 15.37 0.83
N VAL A 70 4.27 14.97 1.92
CA VAL A 70 5.65 15.41 2.23
C VAL A 70 6.59 15.00 1.11
N CYS A 71 6.37 13.82 0.53
CA CYS A 71 7.16 13.35 -0.58
C CYS A 71 7.04 14.34 -1.75
N ILE A 72 5.84 14.63 -2.24
CA ILE A 72 5.63 15.65 -3.30
C ILE A 72 6.26 16.99 -2.92
N GLY A 73 6.13 17.45 -1.68
CA GLY A 73 6.74 18.69 -1.20
C GLY A 73 8.27 18.73 -1.36
N ILE A 74 8.98 17.64 -1.04
CA ILE A 74 10.43 17.55 -1.22
C ILE A 74 10.79 17.62 -2.71
N GLY A 75 10.03 16.97 -3.60
CA GLY A 75 10.28 17.06 -5.04
C GLY A 75 10.06 18.49 -5.58
N VAL A 76 9.03 19.21 -5.10
CA VAL A 76 8.84 20.63 -5.41
C VAL A 76 10.04 21.47 -4.97
N LEU A 77 10.51 21.26 -3.74
CA LEU A 77 11.67 21.98 -3.20
C LEU A 77 12.93 21.68 -4.02
N LEU A 78 13.20 20.41 -4.36
CA LEU A 78 14.35 20.04 -5.19
C LEU A 78 14.30 20.76 -6.54
N MET A 79 13.15 20.79 -7.22
CA MET A 79 13.02 21.49 -8.49
C MET A 79 13.13 23.01 -8.36
N HIS A 80 12.51 23.59 -7.33
CA HIS A 80 12.54 25.04 -7.13
C HIS A 80 13.94 25.54 -6.76
N PHE A 81 14.66 24.83 -5.88
CA PHE A 81 15.99 25.24 -5.43
C PHE A 81 17.11 24.90 -6.41
N VAL A 82 17.05 23.73 -7.07
CA VAL A 82 18.13 23.28 -7.98
C VAL A 82 17.98 23.90 -9.36
N GLU A 83 16.76 23.85 -9.92
CA GLU A 83 16.50 24.25 -11.31
C GLU A 83 15.88 25.66 -11.42
N LYS A 84 15.59 26.32 -10.28
CA LYS A 84 15.03 27.68 -10.21
C LYS A 84 13.75 27.87 -11.04
N ILE A 85 12.96 26.80 -11.15
CA ILE A 85 11.69 26.79 -11.86
C ILE A 85 10.60 27.42 -10.97
N GLY A 86 9.55 28.00 -11.58
CA GLY A 86 8.42 28.56 -10.84
C GLY A 86 7.70 27.52 -9.96
N TRP A 87 7.15 27.96 -8.82
CA TRP A 87 6.53 27.09 -7.81
C TRP A 87 5.45 26.15 -8.38
N PHE A 88 4.59 26.67 -9.26
CA PHE A 88 3.50 25.88 -9.85
C PHE A 88 4.02 24.80 -10.80
N ASP A 89 4.99 25.14 -11.65
CA ASP A 89 5.63 24.20 -12.57
C ASP A 89 6.38 23.12 -11.78
N SER A 90 7.11 23.49 -10.73
CA SER A 90 7.80 22.54 -9.84
C SER A 90 6.83 21.57 -9.15
N PHE A 91 5.65 22.06 -8.74
CA PHE A 91 4.59 21.21 -8.20
C PHE A 91 4.05 20.23 -9.24
N TYR A 92 3.73 20.73 -10.44
CA TYR A 92 3.27 19.91 -11.54
C TYR A 92 4.26 18.80 -11.86
N PHE A 93 5.54 19.14 -12.11
CA PHE A 93 6.55 18.14 -12.46
C PHE A 93 6.82 17.14 -11.32
N SER A 94 6.87 17.59 -10.07
CA SER A 94 7.03 16.69 -8.92
C SER A 94 5.86 15.73 -8.77
N PHE A 95 4.62 16.21 -8.90
CA PHE A 95 3.42 15.37 -8.83
C PHE A 95 3.42 14.35 -9.98
N MET A 96 3.75 14.79 -11.19
CA MET A 96 3.78 13.95 -12.39
C MET A 96 4.90 12.90 -12.36
N GLY A 97 6.06 13.22 -11.75
CA GLY A 97 7.15 12.28 -11.51
C GLY A 97 6.81 11.23 -10.45
N VAL A 98 6.24 11.66 -9.32
CA VAL A 98 5.79 10.75 -8.24
C VAL A 98 4.70 9.81 -8.76
N THR A 99 3.72 10.32 -9.51
CA THR A 99 2.64 9.51 -10.08
C THR A 99 3.04 8.68 -11.30
N SER A 100 4.29 8.78 -11.75
CA SER A 100 4.85 8.09 -12.92
C SER A 100 4.13 8.37 -14.26
N VAL A 101 3.24 9.36 -14.30
CA VAL A 101 2.53 9.74 -15.54
C VAL A 101 3.49 10.34 -16.56
N GLY A 102 4.49 11.11 -16.12
CA GLY A 102 5.67 11.41 -16.92
C GLY A 102 5.41 12.20 -18.22
N TYR A 103 4.49 13.17 -18.24
CA TYR A 103 4.39 14.14 -19.35
C TYR A 103 5.58 15.11 -19.29
N GLY A 104 6.73 14.63 -19.76
CA GLY A 104 8.00 15.33 -19.71
C GLY A 104 8.03 16.59 -20.57
N ALA A 105 8.67 17.63 -20.03
CA ALA A 105 9.23 18.72 -20.83
C ALA A 105 10.46 19.41 -20.19
N LYS A 106 10.82 19.12 -18.94
CA LYS A 106 12.10 19.56 -18.35
C LYS A 106 12.77 18.40 -17.62
N VAL A 107 13.83 17.88 -18.22
CA VAL A 107 14.80 16.99 -17.57
C VAL A 107 15.80 17.90 -16.86
N PHE A 108 16.10 17.64 -15.59
CA PHE A 108 17.03 18.45 -14.80
C PHE A 108 18.31 18.75 -15.59
N GLU A 109 18.58 20.03 -15.85
CA GLU A 109 19.74 20.43 -16.65
C GLU A 109 21.03 20.30 -15.83
N SER A 110 20.93 20.41 -14.50
CA SER A 110 22.04 20.25 -13.57
C SER A 110 22.40 18.77 -13.35
N ILE A 111 23.70 18.45 -13.42
CA ILE A 111 24.24 17.12 -13.09
C ILE A 111 23.87 16.70 -11.66
N VAL A 112 23.89 17.67 -10.73
CA VAL A 112 23.55 17.46 -9.32
C VAL A 112 22.05 17.18 -9.19
N GLY A 113 21.23 17.94 -9.91
CA GLY A 113 19.78 17.74 -9.98
C GLY A 113 19.39 16.34 -10.44
N ARG A 114 20.04 15.83 -11.49
CA ARG A 114 19.78 14.48 -12.02
C ARG A 114 20.09 13.35 -11.04
N ILE A 115 21.19 13.46 -10.29
CA ILE A 115 21.54 12.44 -9.28
C ILE A 115 20.50 12.45 -8.16
N PHE A 116 20.12 13.63 -7.67
CA PHE A 116 19.10 13.76 -6.64
C PHE A 116 17.73 13.28 -7.13
N GLU A 117 17.32 13.66 -8.34
CA GLU A 117 16.09 13.20 -8.99
C GLU A 117 16.04 11.68 -9.10
N SER A 118 17.14 11.04 -9.51
CA SER A 118 17.19 9.59 -9.68
C SER A 118 16.93 8.86 -8.36
N ILE A 119 17.60 9.30 -7.28
CA ILE A 119 17.38 8.74 -5.93
C ILE A 119 15.95 9.04 -5.46
N TRP A 120 15.50 10.27 -5.68
CA TRP A 120 14.18 10.75 -5.32
C TRP A 120 13.04 9.96 -5.96
N LEU A 121 13.17 9.61 -7.25
CA LEU A 121 12.17 8.83 -7.98
C LEU A 121 12.04 7.42 -7.41
N VAL A 122 13.15 6.77 -7.05
CA VAL A 122 13.11 5.45 -6.40
C VAL A 122 12.35 5.52 -5.08
N VAL A 123 12.63 6.54 -4.26
CA VAL A 123 11.90 6.76 -3.00
C VAL A 123 10.41 7.02 -3.25
N SER A 124 10.10 7.84 -4.25
CA SER A 124 8.72 8.19 -4.62
C SER A 124 7.89 6.95 -5.00
N ILE A 125 8.48 6.02 -5.77
CA ILE A 125 7.82 4.76 -6.15
C ILE A 125 7.48 3.92 -4.92
N ILE A 126 8.40 3.81 -3.95
CA ILE A 126 8.13 3.07 -2.70
C ILE A 126 6.91 3.66 -1.98
N VAL A 127 6.84 4.99 -1.88
CA VAL A 127 5.72 5.67 -1.21
C VAL A 127 4.41 5.43 -1.94
N VAL A 128 4.39 5.50 -3.28
CA VAL A 128 3.20 5.19 -4.09
C VAL A 128 2.73 3.75 -3.88
N VAL A 129 3.65 2.78 -3.87
CA VAL A 129 3.33 1.38 -3.58
C VAL A 129 2.66 1.24 -2.22
N ARG A 130 3.10 1.99 -1.20
CA ARG A 130 2.45 1.99 0.13
C ARG A 130 1.04 2.55 0.10
N VAL A 131 0.82 3.63 -0.62
CA VAL A 131 -0.51 4.22 -0.78
C VAL A 131 -1.45 3.22 -1.47
N PHE A 132 -0.96 2.48 -2.47
CA PHE A 132 -1.76 1.45 -3.14
C PHE A 132 -2.08 0.26 -2.22
N ILE A 133 -1.09 -0.26 -1.47
CA ILE A 133 -1.31 -1.33 -0.50
C ILE A 133 -2.33 -0.89 0.56
N LEU A 134 -2.24 0.36 1.04
CA LEU A 134 -3.19 0.93 1.98
C LEU A 134 -4.60 0.96 1.40
N PHE A 135 -4.75 1.37 0.14
CA PHE A 135 -6.04 1.37 -0.54
C PHE A 135 -6.64 -0.05 -0.59
N VAL A 136 -5.81 -1.06 -0.87
CA VAL A 136 -6.21 -2.46 -0.82
C VAL A 136 -6.58 -2.87 0.61
N GLU A 137 -5.80 -2.51 1.62
CA GLU A 137 -6.08 -2.81 3.03
C GLU A 137 -7.44 -2.23 3.47
N VAL A 138 -7.72 -0.99 3.10
CA VAL A 138 -9.02 -0.34 3.36
C VAL A 138 -10.16 -1.13 2.69
N ARG A 139 -9.98 -1.56 1.44
CA ARG A 139 -11.02 -2.28 0.69
C ARG A 139 -11.25 -3.71 1.21
N VAL A 140 -10.17 -4.37 1.67
CA VAL A 140 -10.23 -5.69 2.30
C VAL A 140 -10.88 -5.61 3.67
N ASP A 141 -10.61 -4.56 4.44
CA ASP A 141 -11.20 -4.37 5.77
C ASP A 141 -12.73 -4.26 5.72
N GLU A 142 -13.26 -3.54 4.74
CA GLU A 142 -14.71 -3.46 4.52
C GLU A 142 -15.36 -4.82 4.27
N ARG A 143 -14.62 -5.77 3.67
CA ARG A 143 -15.09 -7.14 3.46
C ARG A 143 -15.00 -7.96 4.74
N GLN A 144 -13.89 -7.87 5.47
CA GLN A 144 -13.69 -8.63 6.71
C GLN A 144 -14.73 -8.26 7.77
N ARG A 145 -15.04 -6.97 7.95
CA ARG A 145 -16.07 -6.55 8.93
C ARG A 145 -17.46 -7.11 8.64
N LYS A 146 -17.81 -7.34 7.37
CA LYS A 146 -19.09 -7.96 7.00
C LYS A 146 -19.09 -9.43 7.36
N VAL A 147 -17.99 -10.14 7.11
CA VAL A 147 -17.85 -11.55 7.47
C VAL A 147 -17.84 -11.73 8.99
N ASP A 148 -17.08 -10.91 9.73
CA ASP A 148 -17.01 -10.99 11.20
C ASP A 148 -18.37 -10.72 11.85
N LYS A 149 -19.13 -9.73 11.34
CA LYS A 149 -20.50 -9.47 11.82
C LYS A 149 -21.43 -10.64 11.53
N TRP A 150 -21.37 -11.20 10.32
CA TRP A 150 -22.14 -12.39 9.96
C TRP A 150 -21.78 -13.58 10.86
N VAL A 151 -20.49 -13.80 11.16
CA VAL A 151 -20.04 -14.88 12.05
C VAL A 151 -20.51 -14.63 13.49
N MET A 152 -20.37 -13.42 14.03
CA MET A 152 -20.81 -13.12 15.40
C MET A 152 -22.33 -13.20 15.58
N GLU A 153 -23.10 -12.76 14.59
CA GLU A 153 -24.56 -12.91 14.61
C GLU A 153 -24.94 -14.39 14.56
N GLN A 154 -24.20 -15.20 13.81
CA GLN A 154 -24.39 -16.64 13.74
C GLN A 154 -23.99 -17.36 15.05
N ASP A 155 -22.91 -16.94 15.71
CA ASP A 155 -22.43 -17.52 16.98
C ASP A 155 -23.36 -17.18 18.16
N MET A 156 -23.81 -15.92 18.28
CA MET A 156 -24.82 -15.52 19.28
C MET A 156 -26.15 -16.26 19.08
N THR A 157 -26.51 -16.54 17.82
CA THR A 157 -27.69 -17.33 17.51
C THR A 157 -27.51 -18.78 17.98
N VAL A 158 -26.33 -19.39 17.78
CA VAL A 158 -26.03 -20.77 18.23
C VAL A 158 -25.99 -20.88 19.75
N ASP A 159 -25.46 -19.88 20.46
CA ASP A 159 -25.46 -19.86 21.94
C ASP A 159 -26.89 -19.77 22.51
N GLN A 160 -27.80 -19.06 21.85
CA GLN A 160 -29.23 -19.04 22.23
C GLN A 160 -29.94 -20.39 22.02
N PHE A 161 -29.44 -21.25 21.12
CA PHE A 161 -29.99 -22.59 20.88
C PHE A 161 -29.41 -23.67 21.79
N HIS A 162 -28.41 -23.34 22.61
CA HIS A 162 -27.82 -24.28 23.56
C HIS A 162 -28.75 -24.59 24.77
N ASP A 163 -29.82 -23.82 24.96
CA ASP A 163 -30.84 -24.05 26.01
C ASP A 163 -32.03 -24.92 25.56
N GLY A 164 -32.04 -25.45 24.33
CA GLY A 164 -33.15 -26.31 23.91
C GLY A 164 -32.99 -26.96 22.53
N PHE A 165 -32.36 -28.15 22.52
CA PHE A 165 -32.66 -29.24 21.59
C PHE A 165 -32.60 -28.98 20.07
N VAL A 166 -31.53 -28.36 19.56
CA VAL A 166 -31.13 -28.56 18.15
C VAL A 166 -29.66 -28.96 18.07
N SER A 167 -29.41 -30.21 17.68
CA SER A 167 -28.07 -30.77 17.53
C SER A 167 -27.29 -30.00 16.46
N LYS A 168 -25.99 -29.75 16.70
CA LYS A 168 -25.07 -29.09 15.72
C LYS A 168 -25.15 -29.72 14.32
N SER A 169 -25.52 -31.00 14.21
CA SER A 169 -25.73 -31.70 12.94
C SER A 169 -26.86 -31.11 12.09
N ASP A 170 -27.99 -30.75 12.70
CA ASP A 170 -29.18 -30.27 11.97
C ASP A 170 -28.97 -28.85 11.45
N TYR A 171 -28.26 -28.02 12.21
CA TYR A 171 -27.85 -26.68 11.79
C TYR A 171 -26.89 -26.73 10.58
N MET A 172 -25.93 -27.66 10.61
CA MET A 172 -24.97 -27.82 9.52
C MET A 172 -25.65 -28.32 8.25
N ILE A 173 -26.62 -29.24 8.36
CA ILE A 173 -27.46 -29.70 7.23
C ILE A 173 -28.29 -28.53 6.67
N TYR A 174 -28.91 -27.71 7.53
CA TYR A 174 -29.66 -26.53 7.10
C TYR A 174 -28.79 -25.52 6.36
N LYS A 175 -27.63 -25.13 6.91
CA LYS A 175 -26.68 -24.21 6.26
C LYS A 175 -26.16 -24.77 4.93
N LEU A 176 -25.91 -26.08 4.84
CA LEU A 176 -25.49 -26.72 3.61
C LEU A 176 -26.62 -26.79 2.56
N LYS A 177 -27.88 -26.89 2.99
CA LYS A 177 -29.08 -26.79 2.13
C LYS A 177 -29.29 -25.35 1.63
N GLU A 178 -29.13 -24.35 2.51
CA GLU A 178 -29.22 -22.92 2.19
C GLU A 178 -28.13 -22.47 1.21
N LEU A 179 -26.91 -23.00 1.38
CA LEU A 179 -25.78 -22.78 0.46
C LEU A 179 -25.92 -23.57 -0.86
N GLY A 180 -27.03 -24.30 -1.07
CA GLY A 180 -27.31 -25.05 -2.29
C GLY A 180 -26.39 -26.25 -2.54
N LYS A 181 -25.59 -26.67 -1.54
CA LYS A 181 -24.63 -27.77 -1.68
C LYS A 181 -25.26 -29.16 -1.53
N ILE A 182 -26.49 -29.26 -1.04
CA ILE A 182 -27.21 -30.52 -0.89
C ILE A 182 -28.61 -30.38 -1.47
N THR A 183 -28.93 -31.17 -2.50
CA THR A 183 -30.30 -31.37 -2.97
C THR A 183 -30.86 -32.59 -2.26
N GLU A 184 -31.99 -32.42 -1.59
CA GLU A 184 -32.69 -33.43 -0.81
C GLU A 184 -33.08 -34.62 -1.70
N LYS A 185 -32.26 -35.67 -1.74
CA LYS A 185 -32.65 -36.94 -2.34
C LYS A 185 -33.58 -37.67 -1.35
N ARG A 186 -34.88 -37.52 -1.58
CA ARG A 186 -35.95 -38.35 -1.02
C ARG A 186 -35.60 -39.82 -1.23
N TYR A 187 -35.27 -40.52 -0.14
CA TYR A 187 -35.45 -41.97 -0.09
C TYR A 187 -36.92 -42.23 0.21
N ILE A 188 -37.66 -42.62 -0.83
CA ILE A 188 -38.96 -43.26 -0.67
C ILE A 188 -38.62 -44.75 -0.47
N ALA A 189 -38.90 -45.24 0.73
CA ALA A 189 -38.95 -46.66 1.01
C ALA A 189 -40.30 -47.18 0.51
N ASP A 190 -40.25 -48.13 -0.42
CA ASP A 190 -41.23 -49.20 -0.61
C ASP A 190 -40.48 -50.53 -0.43
#